data_AF-A0A6B0XXD0-F1
#
_entry.id   AF-A0A6B0XXD0-F1
#
_cell.length_a   1.000
_cell.length_b   1.000
_cell.length_c   1.000
_cell.angle_alpha   90.00
_cell.angle_beta   90.00
_cell.angle_gamma   90.00
#
_symmetry.space_group_name_H-M   'P 1'
#
loop_
_entity.id
_entity.type
_entity.pdbx_description
1 polymer ?
#
loop_
_entity_poly.entity_id
_entity_poly.type
_entity_poly.pdbx_seq_one_letter_code
_entity_poly.pdbx_strand_id
1 'polypeptide(L)'
;MNERDTICPEAVKACRKRANGKRGFTQQQLAEKIRCSKDTVSRWERGETSRVRAHLREPLCKALGVEWDVLTKPPDLKTTERPFGFTRMQRLVSRHVPPALLIVARRYGIRPMDVLDIAPLLFVIAAERSLLERRRRLDEIWKMRDEASQGLVERSAHLGAIVAAASHSAENILEEEEKSLRERDIFGHLIEYEYRRDDDEGPFVHFIRSQAEGLPQDAVDSIESHGGNTVASYRIAGDTLGDLTGIVAGEEDGDEILDCIWSGDIDLNECLGARQERDEAGYRQWLRDALAEAKEASMRELTEWLGVDAAIASQEGKVR
;
A
#
# COMPACT_ATOMS: atom_id res chain seq x y z
N MET A 1 44.40 -11.53 32.30
CA MET A 1 43.66 -12.33 31.31
C MET A 1 42.62 -11.40 30.71
N ASN A 2 42.79 -10.94 29.47
CA ASN A 2 41.99 -9.82 28.95
C ASN A 2 40.74 -10.32 28.22
N GLU A 3 39.56 -9.91 28.68
CA GLU A 3 38.25 -10.14 28.04
C GLU A 3 38.15 -9.59 26.60
N ARG A 4 39.07 -8.70 26.21
CA ARG A 4 39.13 -8.01 24.90
C ARG A 4 39.49 -8.88 23.69
N ASP A 5 39.75 -10.16 23.90
CA ASP A 5 40.20 -11.10 22.86
C ASP A 5 39.06 -11.96 22.27
N THR A 6 37.85 -11.76 22.78
CA THR A 6 36.67 -12.59 22.45
C THR A 6 35.80 -11.88 21.42
N ILE A 7 35.59 -12.51 20.26
CA ILE A 7 34.69 -11.99 19.22
C ILE A 7 33.22 -12.28 19.54
N CYS A 8 32.35 -11.37 19.15
CA CYS A 8 30.91 -11.55 19.14
C CYS A 8 30.49 -12.24 17.82
N PRO A 9 29.87 -13.43 17.86
CA PRO A 9 29.48 -14.18 16.64
C PRO A 9 28.57 -13.37 15.71
N GLU A 10 27.59 -12.67 16.28
CA GLU A 10 26.64 -11.85 15.54
C GLU A 10 27.32 -10.64 14.87
N ALA A 11 28.35 -10.06 15.51
CA ALA A 11 29.09 -8.94 14.93
C ALA A 11 29.89 -9.37 13.71
N VAL A 12 30.56 -10.53 13.76
CA VAL A 12 31.31 -11.09 12.63
C VAL A 12 30.36 -11.38 11.46
N LYS A 13 29.22 -12.02 11.73
CA LYS A 13 28.20 -12.34 10.72
C LYS A 13 27.60 -11.08 10.09
N ALA A 14 27.30 -10.07 10.90
CA ALA A 14 26.76 -8.79 10.43
C ALA A 14 27.78 -8.02 9.59
N CYS A 15 29.02 -7.89 10.07
CA CYS A 15 30.10 -7.21 9.34
C CYS A 15 30.42 -7.91 8.02
N ARG A 16 30.44 -9.25 7.98
CA ARG A 16 30.64 -10.00 6.72
C ARG A 16 29.57 -9.68 5.68
N LYS A 17 28.30 -9.67 6.09
CA LYS A 17 27.18 -9.37 5.19
C LYS A 17 27.16 -7.91 4.70
N ARG A 18 27.86 -6.99 5.38
CA ARG A 18 27.86 -5.54 5.09
C ARG A 18 29.20 -4.99 4.58
N ALA A 19 30.24 -5.81 4.51
CA ALA A 19 31.61 -5.35 4.30
C ALA A 19 31.74 -4.41 3.08
N ASN A 20 32.25 -3.20 3.33
CA ASN A 20 32.60 -2.16 2.34
C ASN A 20 31.46 -1.66 1.42
N GLY A 21 30.24 -1.47 1.94
CA GLY A 21 29.17 -0.74 1.22
C GLY A 21 28.73 -1.38 -0.12
N LYS A 22 29.10 -2.65 -0.34
CA LYS A 22 28.77 -3.47 -1.51
C LYS A 22 28.25 -4.84 -1.03
N ARG A 23 27.84 -5.70 -1.98
CA ARG A 23 27.42 -7.09 -1.74
C ARG A 23 28.41 -7.75 -0.77
N GLY A 24 27.94 -8.11 0.44
CA GLY A 24 28.78 -8.70 1.47
C GLY A 24 29.46 -10.00 1.03
N PHE A 25 30.47 -10.44 1.78
CA PHE A 25 31.20 -11.67 1.46
C PHE A 25 30.37 -12.90 1.81
N THR A 26 30.50 -13.98 1.02
CA THR A 26 30.17 -15.32 1.51
C THR A 26 31.21 -15.77 2.55
N GLN A 27 30.89 -16.79 3.36
CA GLN A 27 31.88 -17.35 4.31
C GLN A 27 33.15 -17.83 3.59
N GLN A 28 33.00 -18.41 2.39
CA GLN A 28 34.09 -18.87 1.55
C GLN A 28 34.97 -17.70 1.08
N GLN A 29 34.36 -16.62 0.57
CA GLN A 29 35.09 -15.44 0.10
C GLN A 29 35.85 -14.73 1.23
N LEU A 30 35.25 -14.64 2.42
CA LEU A 30 35.94 -14.08 3.57
C LEU A 30 37.13 -14.95 3.96
N ALA A 31 36.94 -16.26 4.03
CA ALA A 31 37.98 -17.23 4.38
C ALA A 31 39.19 -17.17 3.42
N GLU A 32 38.94 -17.11 2.12
CA GLU A 32 39.99 -16.93 1.10
C GLU A 32 40.75 -15.62 1.31
N LYS A 33 40.04 -14.53 1.58
CA LYS A 33 40.63 -13.20 1.76
C LYS A 33 41.54 -13.11 2.99
N ILE A 34 41.20 -13.82 4.07
CA ILE A 34 42.01 -13.87 5.30
C ILE A 34 42.90 -15.11 5.41
N ARG A 35 42.95 -15.93 4.35
CA ARG A 35 43.74 -17.17 4.26
C ARG A 35 43.47 -18.15 5.41
N CYS A 36 42.19 -18.37 5.71
CA CYS A 36 41.76 -19.41 6.65
C CYS A 36 40.75 -20.37 5.99
N SER A 37 40.30 -21.39 6.72
CA SER A 37 39.27 -22.30 6.22
C SER A 37 37.87 -21.71 6.40
N LYS A 38 36.95 -22.03 5.49
CA LYS A 38 35.52 -21.69 5.61
C LYS A 38 34.93 -22.14 6.95
N ASP A 39 35.31 -23.33 7.42
CA ASP A 39 34.85 -23.89 8.69
C ASP A 39 35.27 -23.03 9.88
N THR A 40 36.45 -22.42 9.81
CA THR A 40 36.90 -21.49 10.85
C THR A 40 36.00 -20.26 10.94
N VAL A 41 35.63 -19.68 9.79
CA VAL A 41 34.66 -18.57 9.74
C VAL A 41 33.28 -19.02 10.24
N SER A 42 32.81 -20.20 9.84
CA SER A 42 31.54 -20.77 10.30
C SER A 42 31.50 -20.97 11.82
N ARG A 43 32.59 -21.47 12.43
CA ARG A 43 32.71 -21.63 13.88
C ARG A 43 32.68 -20.30 14.62
N TRP A 44 33.27 -19.26 14.06
CA TRP A 44 33.19 -17.90 14.61
C TRP A 44 31.76 -17.35 14.58
N GLU A 45 31.05 -17.50 13.46
CA GLU A 45 29.67 -17.02 13.32
C GLU A 45 28.64 -17.77 14.15
N ARG A 46 28.92 -19.04 14.49
CA ARG A 46 28.06 -19.87 15.36
C ARG A 46 28.43 -19.77 16.84
N GLY A 47 29.51 -19.07 17.17
CA GLY A 47 29.99 -18.94 18.56
C GLY A 47 30.66 -20.20 19.12
N GLU A 48 30.90 -21.22 18.30
CA GLU A 48 31.65 -22.43 18.70
C GLU A 48 33.12 -22.13 18.99
N THR A 49 33.65 -21.04 18.43
CA THR A 49 34.99 -20.54 18.75
C THR A 49 34.96 -19.04 18.84
N SER A 50 35.11 -18.53 20.06
CA SER A 50 35.06 -17.09 20.32
C SER A 50 36.45 -16.43 20.37
N ARG A 51 37.53 -17.22 20.32
CA ARG A 51 38.91 -16.73 20.29
C ARG A 51 39.51 -16.81 18.90
N VAL A 52 39.88 -15.66 18.34
CA VAL A 52 40.62 -15.56 17.07
C VAL A 52 42.13 -15.50 17.37
N ARG A 53 42.90 -16.32 16.63
CA ARG A 53 44.37 -16.32 16.72
C ARG A 53 44.91 -14.92 16.39
N ALA A 54 45.91 -14.45 17.14
CA ALA A 54 46.43 -13.08 17.05
C ALA A 54 46.78 -12.65 15.61
N HIS A 55 47.43 -13.51 14.83
CA HIS A 55 47.80 -13.21 13.44
C HIS A 55 46.62 -13.08 12.46
N LEU A 56 45.41 -13.52 12.83
CA LEU A 56 44.21 -13.42 11.99
C LEU A 56 43.38 -12.17 12.29
N ARG A 57 43.67 -11.44 13.38
CA ARG A 57 42.87 -10.29 13.81
C ARG A 57 42.96 -9.14 12.81
N GLU A 58 44.17 -8.73 12.48
CA GLU A 58 44.41 -7.64 11.54
C GLU A 58 43.91 -7.97 10.12
N PRO A 59 44.17 -9.17 9.53
CA PRO A 59 43.56 -9.56 8.27
C PRO A 59 42.02 -9.56 8.29
N LEU A 60 41.41 -9.99 9.38
CA LEU A 60 39.95 -10.01 9.54
C LEU A 60 39.36 -8.59 9.57
N CYS A 61 39.92 -7.72 10.40
CA CYS A 61 39.53 -6.30 10.45
C CYS A 61 39.67 -5.63 9.09
N LYS A 62 40.82 -5.81 8.43
CA LYS A 62 41.09 -5.25 7.10
C LYS A 62 40.17 -5.79 6.01
N ALA A 63 39.84 -7.09 6.07
CA ALA A 63 38.94 -7.71 5.12
C ALA A 63 37.52 -7.18 5.23
N LEU A 64 37.06 -6.94 6.46
CA LEU A 64 35.71 -6.48 6.80
C LEU A 64 35.56 -4.95 6.80
N GLY A 65 36.68 -4.20 6.86
CA GLY A 65 36.68 -2.73 6.91
C GLY A 65 36.24 -2.17 8.26
N VAL A 66 36.51 -2.88 9.36
CA VAL A 66 36.08 -2.49 10.72
C VAL A 66 37.23 -2.63 11.73
N GLU A 67 37.13 -1.90 12.83
CA GLU A 67 38.05 -2.01 13.97
C GLU A 67 37.78 -3.25 14.83
N TRP A 68 38.79 -3.74 15.55
CA TRP A 68 38.67 -4.94 16.39
C TRP A 68 37.58 -4.79 17.47
N ASP A 69 37.47 -3.60 18.05
CA ASP A 69 36.46 -3.26 19.06
C ASP A 69 35.01 -3.39 18.57
N VAL A 70 34.78 -3.31 17.25
CA VAL A 70 33.45 -3.51 16.64
C VAL A 70 33.10 -5.00 16.63
N LEU A 71 34.08 -5.87 16.41
CA LEU A 71 33.87 -7.32 16.35
C LEU A 71 33.70 -7.97 17.73
N THR A 72 34.03 -7.26 18.81
CA THR A 72 33.92 -7.77 20.19
C THR A 72 32.61 -7.38 20.88
N LYS A 73 31.86 -6.43 20.31
CA LYS A 73 30.58 -5.94 20.86
C LYS A 73 29.40 -6.50 20.05
N PRO A 74 28.24 -6.75 20.67
CA PRO A 74 27.05 -7.10 19.91
C PRO A 74 26.75 -6.00 18.87
N PRO A 75 26.40 -6.38 17.63
CA PRO A 75 26.14 -5.40 16.58
C PRO A 75 24.99 -4.52 17.03
N ASP A 76 25.18 -3.19 16.96
CA ASP A 76 24.07 -2.27 17.15
C ASP A 76 23.14 -2.40 15.94
N LEU A 77 22.11 -3.24 16.09
CA LEU A 77 21.12 -3.53 15.05
C LEU A 77 20.34 -2.27 14.64
N LYS A 78 20.45 -1.17 15.39
CA LYS A 78 19.82 0.12 15.08
C LYS A 78 20.61 0.94 14.04
N THR A 79 21.88 0.65 13.84
CA THR A 79 22.71 1.28 12.81
C THR A 79 22.94 0.29 11.66
N THR A 80 21.86 -0.04 10.96
CA THR A 80 22.01 -0.20 9.51
C THR A 80 22.33 1.20 9.01
N GLU A 81 23.56 1.42 8.51
CA GLU A 81 23.85 2.62 7.73
C GLU A 81 22.74 2.73 6.68
N ARG A 82 21.87 3.73 6.88
CA ARG A 82 20.80 3.98 5.92
C ARG A 82 21.51 4.30 4.62
N PRO A 83 21.17 3.63 3.49
CA PRO A 83 21.68 4.09 2.21
C PRO A 83 21.36 5.59 2.11
N PHE A 84 22.36 6.37 1.69
CA PHE A 84 22.25 7.83 1.64
C PHE A 84 20.97 8.22 0.87
N GLY A 85 20.14 9.07 1.47
CA GLY A 85 18.85 9.50 0.90
C GLY A 85 17.63 8.66 1.25
N PHE A 86 17.74 7.56 2.02
CA PHE A 86 16.59 6.72 2.37
C PHE A 86 16.14 6.89 3.83
N THR A 87 14.84 7.06 4.04
CA THR A 87 14.19 7.09 5.36
C THR A 87 13.22 5.92 5.49
N ARG A 88 13.19 5.27 6.66
CA ARG A 88 12.22 4.21 6.96
C ARG A 88 10.84 4.83 7.17
N MET A 89 9.88 4.51 6.31
CA MET A 89 8.47 4.83 6.55
C MET A 89 7.88 3.78 7.49
N GLN A 90 7.52 4.18 8.71
CA GLN A 90 6.78 3.34 9.66
C GLN A 90 5.35 3.87 9.74
N ARG A 91 4.44 3.28 8.97
CA ARG A 91 3.00 3.54 9.08
C ARG A 91 2.24 2.24 8.91
N LEU A 92 1.11 2.17 9.61
CA LEU A 92 0.08 1.18 9.34
C LEU A 92 -0.58 1.56 8.02
N VAL A 93 -0.73 0.58 7.13
CA VAL A 93 -1.44 0.69 5.86
C VAL A 93 -2.58 -0.33 5.86
N SER A 94 -3.62 -0.08 5.08
CA SER A 94 -4.72 -1.02 4.90
C SER A 94 -4.20 -2.35 4.34
N ARG A 95 -4.82 -3.47 4.74
CA ARG A 95 -4.38 -4.84 4.44
C ARG A 95 -4.25 -5.12 2.93
N HIS A 96 -5.06 -4.49 2.09
CA HIS A 96 -5.03 -4.64 0.63
C HIS A 96 -3.87 -3.90 -0.06
N VAL A 97 -3.19 -2.96 0.62
CA VAL A 97 -2.15 -2.14 -0.03
C VAL A 97 -0.89 -2.95 -0.37
N PRO A 98 -0.33 -3.78 0.53
CA PRO A 98 0.81 -4.64 0.20
C PRO A 98 0.60 -5.59 -1.00
N PRO A 99 -0.51 -6.38 -1.10
CA PRO A 99 -0.72 -7.23 -2.27
C PRO A 99 -0.88 -6.39 -3.54
N ALA A 100 -1.67 -5.31 -3.53
CA ALA A 100 -1.82 -4.43 -4.69
C ALA A 100 -0.49 -3.89 -5.21
N LEU A 101 0.40 -3.44 -4.31
CA LEU A 101 1.75 -2.96 -4.67
C LEU A 101 2.59 -4.05 -5.32
N LEU A 102 2.59 -5.27 -4.77
CA LEU A 102 3.34 -6.40 -5.31
C LEU A 102 2.83 -6.79 -6.71
N ILE A 103 1.52 -6.80 -6.89
CA ILE A 103 0.87 -7.20 -8.14
C ILE A 103 1.16 -6.17 -9.24
N VAL A 104 1.01 -4.87 -8.96
CA VAL A 104 1.39 -3.79 -9.89
C VAL A 104 2.87 -3.87 -10.25
N ALA A 105 3.73 -4.03 -9.24
CA ALA A 105 5.17 -4.15 -9.45
C ALA A 105 5.51 -5.33 -10.37
N ARG A 106 4.84 -6.47 -10.16
CA ARG A 106 5.01 -7.65 -11.01
C ARG A 106 4.54 -7.43 -12.44
N ARG A 107 3.33 -6.91 -12.63
CA ARG A 107 2.72 -6.69 -13.94
C ARG A 107 3.60 -5.84 -14.85
N TYR A 108 4.19 -4.78 -14.29
CA TYR A 108 5.02 -3.84 -15.06
C TYR A 108 6.53 -4.10 -14.95
N GLY A 109 6.95 -5.15 -14.23
CA GLY A 109 8.37 -5.50 -14.09
C GLY A 109 9.22 -4.46 -13.34
N ILE A 110 8.61 -3.74 -12.40
CA ILE A 110 9.26 -2.70 -11.58
C ILE A 110 9.34 -3.15 -10.11
N ARG A 111 10.07 -2.41 -9.26
CA ARG A 111 10.11 -2.73 -7.83
C ARG A 111 8.92 -2.07 -7.12
N PRO A 112 8.38 -2.68 -6.04
CA PRO A 112 7.32 -2.05 -5.25
C PRO A 112 7.70 -0.64 -4.73
N MET A 113 8.98 -0.43 -4.41
CA MET A 113 9.49 0.88 -4.01
C MET A 113 9.42 1.92 -5.13
N ASP A 114 9.56 1.52 -6.40
CA ASP A 114 9.45 2.45 -7.54
C ASP A 114 7.99 2.91 -7.71
N VAL A 115 7.02 2.02 -7.44
CA VAL A 115 5.58 2.38 -7.41
C VAL A 115 5.31 3.40 -6.30
N LEU A 116 5.85 3.19 -5.10
CA LEU A 116 5.70 4.13 -3.98
C LEU A 116 6.41 5.46 -4.22
N ASP A 117 7.55 5.45 -4.91
CA ASP A 117 8.32 6.66 -5.23
C ASP A 117 7.57 7.55 -6.22
N ILE A 118 6.92 6.95 -7.24
CA ILE A 118 6.17 7.70 -8.24
C ILE A 118 4.73 8.06 -7.81
N ALA A 119 4.17 7.35 -6.83
CA ALA A 119 2.78 7.53 -6.40
C ALA A 119 2.40 8.98 -6.03
N PRO A 120 3.20 9.76 -5.27
CA PRO A 120 2.87 11.15 -4.98
C PRO A 120 2.77 12.02 -6.24
N LEU A 121 3.63 11.81 -7.22
CA LEU A 121 3.61 12.54 -8.49
C LEU A 121 2.35 12.18 -9.30
N LEU A 122 2.05 10.89 -9.43
CA LEU A 122 0.83 10.42 -10.12
C LEU A 122 -0.43 10.95 -9.44
N PHE A 123 -0.46 10.96 -8.12
CA PHE A 123 -1.57 11.50 -7.34
C PHE A 123 -1.78 12.99 -7.62
N VAL A 124 -0.72 13.81 -7.60
CA VAL A 124 -0.82 15.25 -7.92
C VAL A 124 -1.32 15.46 -9.35
N ILE A 125 -0.80 14.71 -10.32
CA ILE A 125 -1.25 14.81 -11.72
C ILE A 125 -2.74 14.46 -11.83
N ALA A 126 -3.18 13.38 -11.20
CA ALA A 126 -4.58 12.96 -11.23
C ALA A 126 -5.49 14.00 -10.53
N ALA A 127 -5.09 14.50 -9.36
CA ALA A 127 -5.82 15.51 -8.61
C ALA A 127 -6.00 16.81 -9.41
N GLU A 128 -4.92 17.35 -9.97
CA GLU A 128 -4.98 18.59 -10.76
C GLU A 128 -5.78 18.42 -12.06
N ARG A 129 -5.70 17.25 -12.71
CA ARG A 129 -6.53 16.94 -13.88
C ARG A 129 -8.01 16.84 -13.53
N SER A 130 -8.35 16.21 -12.40
CA SER A 130 -9.72 16.14 -11.90
C SER A 130 -10.29 17.55 -11.64
N LEU A 131 -9.53 18.42 -10.97
CA LEU A 131 -9.94 19.81 -10.74
C LEU A 131 -10.11 20.60 -12.04
N LEU A 132 -9.23 20.41 -13.02
CA LEU A 132 -9.32 21.06 -14.33
C LEU A 132 -10.57 20.62 -15.10
N GLU A 133 -10.88 19.32 -15.08
CA GLU A 133 -12.06 18.77 -15.75
C GLU A 133 -13.36 19.27 -15.09
N ARG A 134 -13.41 19.28 -13.76
CA ARG A 134 -14.54 19.86 -13.01
C ARG A 134 -14.74 21.34 -13.31
N ARG A 135 -13.66 22.13 -13.36
CA ARG A 135 -13.73 23.55 -13.73
C ARG A 135 -14.33 23.74 -15.13
N ARG A 136 -13.87 22.95 -16.11
CA ARG A 136 -14.41 23.01 -17.46
C ARG A 136 -15.91 22.67 -17.49
N ARG A 137 -16.32 21.62 -16.77
CA ARG A 137 -17.74 21.25 -16.67
C ARG A 137 -18.56 22.35 -16.00
N LEU A 138 -18.03 22.97 -14.96
CA LEU A 138 -18.69 24.08 -14.28
C LEU A 138 -18.88 25.28 -15.22
N ASP A 139 -17.87 25.65 -16.00
CA ASP A 139 -17.95 26.71 -17.02
C ASP A 139 -19.02 26.39 -18.08
N GLU A 140 -19.10 25.11 -18.51
CA GLU A 140 -20.12 24.64 -19.46
C GLU A 140 -21.53 24.72 -18.84
N ILE A 141 -21.70 24.36 -17.56
CA ILE A 141 -22.97 24.45 -16.84
C ILE A 141 -23.41 25.91 -16.67
N TRP A 142 -22.50 26.81 -16.28
CA TRP A 142 -22.78 28.25 -16.20
C TRP A 142 -23.31 28.78 -17.53
N LYS A 143 -22.65 28.44 -18.63
CA LYS A 143 -23.08 28.86 -19.97
C LYS A 143 -24.47 28.31 -20.31
N MET A 144 -24.73 27.04 -20.05
CA MET A 144 -26.05 26.43 -20.32
C MET A 144 -27.15 27.07 -19.47
N ARG A 145 -26.87 27.41 -18.20
CA ARG A 145 -27.80 28.11 -17.30
C ARG A 145 -28.18 29.48 -17.87
N ASP A 146 -27.19 30.27 -18.26
CA ASP A 146 -27.41 31.63 -18.77
C ASP A 146 -28.24 31.60 -20.08
N GLU A 147 -27.89 30.71 -21.01
CA GLU A 147 -28.62 30.52 -22.27
C GLU A 147 -30.07 30.06 -22.03
N ALA A 148 -30.28 29.11 -21.11
CA ALA A 148 -31.61 28.62 -20.76
C ALA A 148 -32.46 29.71 -20.07
N SER A 149 -31.87 30.46 -19.15
CA SER A 149 -32.55 31.53 -18.42
C SER A 149 -33.00 32.64 -19.38
N GLN A 150 -32.12 33.08 -20.28
CA GLN A 150 -32.45 34.08 -21.28
C GLN A 150 -33.55 33.57 -22.23
N GLY A 151 -33.40 32.35 -22.76
CA GLY A 151 -34.37 31.77 -23.68
C GLY A 151 -35.77 31.59 -23.10
N LEU A 152 -35.89 31.30 -21.79
CA LEU A 152 -37.20 31.18 -21.14
C LEU A 152 -37.86 32.54 -20.89
N VAL A 153 -37.10 33.55 -20.50
CA VAL A 153 -37.62 34.92 -20.29
C VAL A 153 -38.20 35.47 -21.60
N GLU A 154 -37.52 35.24 -22.73
CA GLU A 154 -37.98 35.65 -24.05
C GLU A 154 -39.28 34.96 -24.49
N ARG A 155 -39.48 33.69 -24.10
CA ARG A 155 -40.61 32.86 -24.56
C ARG A 155 -41.79 32.81 -23.60
N SER A 156 -41.60 33.15 -22.32
CA SER A 156 -42.61 32.92 -21.27
C SER A 156 -42.47 33.89 -20.12
N ALA A 157 -42.80 35.17 -20.37
CA ALA A 157 -42.71 36.25 -19.37
C ALA A 157 -43.45 35.96 -18.04
N HIS A 158 -44.55 35.22 -18.09
CA HIS A 158 -45.34 34.86 -16.90
C HIS A 158 -44.65 33.83 -15.98
N LEU A 159 -43.65 33.10 -16.48
CA LEU A 159 -42.87 32.14 -15.70
C LEU A 159 -41.61 32.76 -15.07
N GLY A 160 -41.30 34.04 -15.37
CA GLY A 160 -40.04 34.67 -14.97
C GLY A 160 -39.72 34.58 -13.48
N ALA A 161 -40.72 34.70 -12.60
CA ALA A 161 -40.52 34.57 -11.15
C ALA A 161 -40.14 33.15 -10.72
N ILE A 162 -40.73 32.13 -11.35
CA ILE A 162 -40.43 30.71 -11.08
C ILE A 162 -39.02 30.38 -11.58
N VAL A 163 -38.67 30.86 -12.78
CA VAL A 163 -37.34 30.70 -13.37
C VAL A 163 -36.27 31.36 -12.51
N ALA A 164 -36.51 32.58 -12.04
CA ALA A 164 -35.58 33.28 -11.16
C ALA A 164 -35.35 32.52 -9.84
N ALA A 165 -36.40 31.97 -9.23
CA ALA A 165 -36.27 31.16 -8.01
C ALA A 165 -35.47 29.86 -8.24
N ALA A 166 -35.75 29.13 -9.33
CA ALA A 166 -34.99 27.93 -9.69
C ALA A 166 -33.53 28.25 -10.03
N SER A 167 -33.29 29.39 -10.71
CA SER A 167 -31.95 29.85 -11.07
C SER A 167 -31.11 30.22 -9.86
N HIS A 168 -31.73 30.77 -8.80
CA HIS A 168 -31.04 31.13 -7.56
C HIS A 168 -30.60 29.88 -6.77
N SER A 169 -31.43 28.84 -6.73
CA SER A 169 -31.05 27.57 -6.10
C SER A 169 -29.90 26.89 -6.85
N ALA A 170 -29.92 26.91 -8.18
CA ALA A 170 -28.81 26.39 -8.98
C ALA A 170 -27.50 27.19 -8.76
N GLU A 171 -27.59 28.52 -8.67
CA GLU A 171 -26.45 29.42 -8.46
C GLU A 171 -25.69 29.11 -7.17
N ASN A 172 -26.40 28.87 -6.07
CA ASN A 172 -25.76 28.52 -4.79
C ASN A 172 -24.89 27.26 -4.92
N ILE A 173 -25.38 26.22 -5.60
CA ILE A 173 -24.62 24.97 -5.82
C ILE A 173 -23.38 25.22 -6.68
N LEU A 174 -23.50 26.04 -7.74
CA LEU A 174 -22.39 26.37 -8.62
C LEU A 174 -21.32 27.20 -7.89
N GLU A 175 -21.74 28.15 -7.04
CA GLU A 175 -20.83 28.95 -6.20
C GLU A 175 -20.12 28.09 -5.14
N GLU A 176 -20.80 27.11 -4.55
CA GLU A 176 -20.19 26.12 -3.65
C GLU A 176 -19.15 25.28 -4.38
N GLU A 177 -19.44 24.83 -5.60
CA GLU A 177 -18.47 24.11 -6.43
C GLU A 177 -17.27 25.01 -6.80
N GLU A 178 -17.48 26.29 -7.15
CA GLU A 178 -16.38 27.23 -7.36
C GLU A 178 -15.50 27.36 -6.11
N LYS A 179 -16.11 27.43 -4.94
CA LYS A 179 -15.39 27.45 -3.66
C LYS A 179 -14.61 26.15 -3.45
N SER A 180 -15.23 24.98 -3.68
CA SER A 180 -14.56 23.68 -3.62
C SER A 180 -13.32 23.62 -4.52
N LEU A 181 -13.45 24.10 -5.77
CA LEU A 181 -12.34 24.17 -6.73
C LEU A 181 -11.24 25.15 -6.32
N ARG A 182 -11.59 26.30 -5.74
CA ARG A 182 -10.60 27.26 -5.21
C ARG A 182 -9.81 26.68 -4.03
N GLU A 183 -10.46 25.89 -3.18
CA GLU A 183 -9.86 25.24 -2.02
C GLU A 183 -9.18 23.90 -2.35
N ARG A 184 -9.15 23.49 -3.63
CA ARG A 184 -8.57 22.22 -4.11
C ARG A 184 -9.19 20.98 -3.46
N ASP A 185 -10.48 21.07 -3.14
CA ASP A 185 -11.22 19.97 -2.56
C ASP A 185 -11.61 18.96 -3.64
N ILE A 186 -10.70 18.02 -3.91
CA ILE A 186 -10.88 17.00 -4.94
C ILE A 186 -12.04 16.05 -4.64
N PHE A 187 -12.44 15.91 -3.37
CA PHE A 187 -13.50 15.01 -2.92
C PHE A 187 -14.87 15.69 -2.79
N GLY A 188 -14.95 17.02 -3.01
CA GLY A 188 -16.19 17.78 -2.98
C GLY A 188 -16.81 17.92 -1.57
N HIS A 189 -16.04 17.77 -0.50
CA HIS A 189 -16.52 17.91 0.88
C HIS A 189 -17.10 19.28 1.23
N LEU A 190 -16.76 20.31 0.47
CA LEU A 190 -17.19 21.68 0.71
C LEU A 190 -18.57 22.02 0.10
N ILE A 191 -19.14 21.10 -0.67
CA ILE A 191 -20.49 21.22 -1.21
C ILE A 191 -21.46 20.70 -0.15
N GLU A 192 -22.49 21.47 0.19
CA GLU A 192 -23.37 21.17 1.32
C GLU A 192 -24.14 19.85 1.15
N TYR A 193 -24.31 19.14 2.27
CA TYR A 193 -24.84 17.79 2.35
C TYR A 193 -26.31 17.68 1.91
N GLU A 194 -27.09 18.76 1.97
CA GLU A 194 -28.52 18.76 1.58
C GLU A 194 -28.73 18.37 0.11
N TYR A 195 -27.68 18.47 -0.72
CA TYR A 195 -27.70 18.11 -2.14
C TYR A 195 -26.99 16.80 -2.45
N ARG A 196 -26.27 16.21 -1.49
CA ARG A 196 -25.62 14.91 -1.65
C ARG A 196 -26.60 13.80 -1.31
N ARG A 197 -26.84 12.91 -2.27
CA ARG A 197 -27.46 11.63 -1.97
C ARG A 197 -26.41 10.72 -1.36
N ASP A 198 -26.83 9.86 -0.44
CA ASP A 198 -25.93 8.90 0.23
C ASP A 198 -25.25 7.94 -0.76
N ASP A 199 -25.76 7.80 -1.98
CA ASP A 199 -25.21 7.00 -3.08
C ASP A 199 -24.34 7.78 -4.08
N ASP A 200 -24.16 9.09 -3.89
CA ASP A 200 -23.39 9.91 -4.82
C ASP A 200 -21.90 9.55 -4.78
N GLU A 201 -21.38 9.20 -5.95
CA GLU A 201 -19.95 8.95 -6.15
C GLU A 201 -19.15 10.25 -5.98
N GLY A 202 -18.06 10.18 -5.22
CA GLY A 202 -17.17 11.33 -5.04
C GLY A 202 -16.57 11.80 -6.37
N PRO A 203 -16.42 13.13 -6.60
CA PRO A 203 -15.97 13.67 -7.88
C PRO A 203 -14.59 13.15 -8.33
N PHE A 204 -13.67 12.93 -7.39
CA PHE A 204 -12.38 12.34 -7.70
C PHE A 204 -12.50 10.87 -8.10
N VAL A 205 -13.35 10.08 -7.45
CA VAL A 205 -13.56 8.66 -7.80
C VAL A 205 -14.19 8.55 -9.19
N HIS A 206 -15.20 9.37 -9.46
CA HIS A 206 -15.79 9.47 -10.79
C HIS A 206 -14.74 9.82 -11.86
N PHE A 207 -13.83 10.76 -11.57
CA PHE A 207 -12.72 11.08 -12.47
C PHE A 207 -11.78 9.87 -12.67
N ILE A 208 -11.34 9.20 -11.60
CA ILE A 208 -10.46 8.03 -11.73
C ILE A 208 -11.13 6.91 -12.54
N ARG A 209 -12.43 6.67 -12.32
CA ARG A 209 -13.22 5.72 -13.11
C ARG A 209 -13.26 6.12 -14.58
N SER A 210 -13.51 7.39 -14.91
CA SER A 210 -13.52 7.86 -16.30
C SER A 210 -12.16 7.72 -16.97
N GLN A 211 -11.06 7.91 -16.23
CA GLN A 211 -9.70 7.65 -16.75
C GLN A 211 -9.40 6.16 -16.93
N ALA A 212 -10.13 5.27 -16.26
CA ALA A 212 -10.00 3.83 -16.41
C ALA A 212 -10.85 3.26 -17.55
N GLU A 213 -11.79 4.04 -18.11
CA GLU A 213 -12.60 3.61 -19.24
C GLU A 213 -11.73 3.26 -20.45
N GLY A 214 -11.96 2.06 -21.00
CA GLY A 214 -11.20 1.54 -22.14
C GLY A 214 -9.82 0.95 -21.78
N LEU A 215 -9.43 0.95 -20.51
CA LEU A 215 -8.32 0.12 -20.06
C LEU A 215 -8.69 -1.37 -20.14
N PRO A 216 -7.70 -2.26 -20.34
CA PRO A 216 -7.94 -3.69 -20.30
C PRO A 216 -8.54 -4.11 -18.95
N GLN A 217 -9.55 -4.98 -18.96
CA GLN A 217 -10.22 -5.47 -17.73
C GLN A 217 -9.24 -6.19 -16.80
N ASP A 218 -8.25 -6.85 -17.38
CA ASP A 218 -7.15 -7.48 -16.64
C ASP A 218 -6.22 -6.45 -15.99
N ALA A 219 -6.20 -5.18 -16.40
CA ALA A 219 -5.44 -4.12 -15.74
C ALA A 219 -6.22 -3.48 -14.59
N VAL A 220 -7.50 -3.15 -14.80
CA VAL A 220 -8.41 -2.58 -13.80
C VAL A 220 -9.72 -3.34 -13.86
N ASP A 221 -10.02 -4.09 -12.80
CA ASP A 221 -11.18 -4.98 -12.74
C ASP A 221 -12.40 -4.25 -12.19
N SER A 222 -12.24 -3.56 -11.06
CA SER A 222 -13.33 -2.78 -10.45
C SER A 222 -12.84 -1.53 -9.72
N ILE A 223 -13.70 -0.50 -9.70
CA ILE A 223 -13.55 0.72 -8.91
C ILE A 223 -14.93 1.04 -8.31
N GLU A 224 -15.05 0.83 -7.00
CA GLU A 224 -16.29 0.95 -6.25
C GLU A 224 -16.23 2.14 -5.29
N SER A 225 -17.18 3.05 -5.45
CA SER A 225 -17.39 4.15 -4.51
C SER A 225 -18.32 3.67 -3.40
N HIS A 226 -17.94 3.91 -2.16
CA HIS A 226 -18.78 3.66 -1.00
C HIS A 226 -19.21 5.03 -0.49
N GLY A 227 -20.52 5.29 -0.41
CA GLY A 227 -21.07 6.57 0.03
C GLY A 227 -20.38 7.09 1.29
N GLY A 228 -19.92 8.34 1.25
CA GLY A 228 -19.19 8.99 2.37
C GLY A 228 -17.69 8.67 2.48
N ASN A 229 -17.16 7.68 1.77
CA ASN A 229 -15.72 7.41 1.77
C ASN A 229 -14.97 8.29 0.77
N THR A 230 -13.84 8.84 1.21
CA THR A 230 -12.92 9.61 0.35
C THR A 230 -12.13 8.74 -0.60
N VAL A 231 -12.01 7.45 -0.30
CA VAL A 231 -11.18 6.51 -1.06
C VAL A 231 -12.08 5.43 -1.65
N ALA A 232 -11.96 5.23 -2.96
CA ALA A 232 -12.61 4.14 -3.65
C ALA A 232 -12.00 2.79 -3.24
N SER A 233 -12.82 1.76 -3.15
CA SER A 233 -12.34 0.38 -3.19
C SER A 233 -12.00 0.04 -4.65
N TYR A 234 -10.96 -0.75 -4.86
CA TYR A 234 -10.53 -1.09 -6.22
C TYR A 234 -9.92 -2.48 -6.29
N ARG A 235 -9.96 -3.05 -7.49
CA ARG A 235 -9.28 -4.29 -7.86
C ARG A 235 -8.55 -4.07 -9.18
N ILE A 236 -7.28 -4.45 -9.22
CA ILE A 236 -6.40 -4.24 -10.38
C ILE A 236 -5.59 -5.51 -10.64
N ALA A 237 -5.21 -5.75 -11.90
CA ALA A 237 -4.26 -6.82 -12.24
C ALA A 237 -4.67 -8.22 -11.73
N GLY A 238 -5.97 -8.56 -11.81
CA GLY A 238 -6.51 -9.83 -11.30
C GLY A 238 -5.88 -11.07 -11.97
N ASP A 239 -5.61 -10.97 -13.26
CA ASP A 239 -4.87 -11.98 -14.04
C ASP A 239 -3.49 -12.28 -13.45
N THR A 240 -2.78 -11.22 -13.07
CA THR A 240 -1.41 -11.26 -12.58
C THR A 240 -1.38 -11.92 -11.21
N LEU A 241 -2.42 -11.71 -10.39
CA LEU A 241 -2.59 -12.43 -9.13
C LEU A 241 -2.82 -13.92 -9.36
N GLY A 242 -3.71 -14.26 -10.30
CA GLY A 242 -3.95 -15.65 -10.71
C GLY A 242 -2.67 -16.33 -11.20
N ASP A 243 -1.89 -15.67 -12.04
CA ASP A 243 -0.60 -16.18 -12.54
C ASP A 243 0.43 -16.38 -11.41
N LEU A 244 0.53 -15.40 -10.51
CA LEU A 244 1.46 -15.41 -9.38
C LEU A 244 1.16 -16.54 -8.39
N THR A 245 -0.12 -16.83 -8.16
CA THR A 245 -0.58 -17.84 -7.19
C THR A 245 -0.86 -19.19 -7.84
N GLY A 246 -1.13 -19.24 -9.14
CA GLY A 246 -1.57 -20.43 -9.85
C GLY A 246 -3.03 -20.79 -9.57
N ILE A 247 -3.79 -19.83 -9.04
CA ILE A 247 -5.21 -19.98 -8.74
C ILE A 247 -5.99 -19.47 -9.95
N VAL A 248 -6.92 -20.29 -10.44
CA VAL A 248 -7.75 -19.96 -11.60
C VAL A 248 -9.12 -19.51 -11.08
N ALA A 249 -9.55 -18.34 -11.53
CA ALA A 249 -10.89 -17.82 -11.24
C ALA A 249 -11.98 -18.78 -11.75
N GLY A 250 -13.05 -18.94 -10.98
CA GLY A 250 -14.14 -19.89 -11.26
C GLY A 250 -13.88 -21.37 -10.93
N GLU A 251 -12.69 -21.73 -10.44
CA GLU A 251 -12.48 -23.04 -9.81
C GLU A 251 -13.12 -23.10 -8.41
N GLU A 252 -13.26 -24.31 -7.84
CA GLU A 252 -13.72 -24.50 -6.46
C GLU A 252 -12.90 -23.62 -5.49
N ASP A 253 -13.59 -22.74 -4.76
CA ASP A 253 -13.06 -21.72 -3.85
C ASP A 253 -12.12 -20.67 -4.48
N GLY A 254 -11.86 -20.73 -5.79
CA GLY A 254 -10.83 -19.92 -6.46
C GLY A 254 -11.06 -18.41 -6.35
N ASP A 255 -12.29 -17.96 -6.63
CA ASP A 255 -12.66 -16.54 -6.55
C ASP A 255 -12.57 -16.03 -5.11
N GLU A 256 -13.06 -16.79 -4.14
CA GLU A 256 -13.01 -16.41 -2.72
C GLU A 256 -11.57 -16.33 -2.19
N ILE A 257 -10.71 -17.25 -2.60
CA ILE A 257 -9.29 -17.24 -2.21
C ILE A 257 -8.59 -16.02 -2.81
N LEU A 258 -8.80 -15.75 -4.11
CA LEU A 258 -8.22 -14.59 -4.79
C LEU A 258 -8.68 -13.28 -4.12
N ASP A 259 -9.95 -13.21 -3.72
CA ASP A 259 -10.53 -12.09 -3.01
C ASP A 259 -9.89 -11.88 -1.63
N CYS A 260 -9.71 -12.95 -0.86
CA CYS A 260 -9.03 -12.89 0.45
C CYS A 260 -7.54 -12.52 0.33
N ILE A 261 -6.85 -12.96 -0.73
CA ILE A 261 -5.47 -12.54 -0.98
C ILE A 261 -5.44 -11.05 -1.38
N TRP A 262 -6.41 -10.59 -2.18
CA TRP A 262 -6.52 -9.21 -2.61
C TRP A 262 -6.81 -8.25 -1.45
N SER A 263 -7.76 -8.61 -0.58
CA SER A 263 -8.09 -7.84 0.63
C SER A 263 -6.95 -7.81 1.65
N GLY A 264 -6.01 -8.76 1.53
CA GLY A 264 -4.89 -8.96 2.46
C GLY A 264 -5.27 -9.76 3.71
N ASP A 265 -6.40 -10.48 3.68
CA ASP A 265 -6.76 -11.44 4.73
C ASP A 265 -5.92 -12.72 4.64
N ILE A 266 -5.45 -13.07 3.43
CA ILE A 266 -4.40 -14.06 3.20
C ILE A 266 -3.14 -13.32 2.71
N ASP A 267 -2.01 -13.51 3.40
CA ASP A 267 -0.76 -12.86 3.00
C ASP A 267 -0.22 -13.43 1.68
N LEU A 268 -0.07 -12.56 0.68
CA LEU A 268 0.43 -12.95 -0.64
C LEU A 268 1.83 -13.58 -0.59
N ASN A 269 2.73 -13.12 0.27
CA ASN A 269 4.08 -13.71 0.35
C ASN A 269 4.04 -15.11 0.99
N GLU A 270 3.19 -15.31 1.98
CA GLU A 270 2.97 -16.65 2.54
C GLU A 270 2.39 -17.59 1.49
N CYS A 271 1.44 -17.11 0.69
CA CYS A 271 0.88 -17.85 -0.45
C CYS A 271 1.96 -18.21 -1.49
N LEU A 272 2.84 -17.27 -1.83
CA LEU A 272 3.95 -17.53 -2.75
C LEU A 272 4.99 -18.50 -2.16
N GLY A 273 5.29 -18.40 -0.87
CA GLY A 273 6.18 -19.34 -0.18
C GLY A 273 5.58 -20.74 -0.14
N ALA A 274 4.30 -20.85 0.21
CA ALA A 274 3.54 -22.09 0.20
C ALA A 274 3.58 -22.80 -1.15
N ARG A 275 3.38 -22.05 -2.24
CA ARG A 275 3.44 -22.57 -3.61
C ARG A 275 4.80 -23.12 -3.99
N GLN A 276 5.89 -22.54 -3.46
CA GLN A 276 7.26 -22.99 -3.75
C GLN A 276 7.67 -24.21 -2.93
N GLU A 277 7.15 -24.34 -1.72
CA GLU A 277 7.57 -25.37 -0.75
C GLU A 277 6.74 -26.65 -0.82
N ARG A 278 5.50 -26.58 -1.33
CA ARG A 278 4.54 -27.68 -1.33
C ARG A 278 4.32 -28.22 -2.75
N ASP A 279 3.87 -29.48 -2.83
CA ASP A 279 3.32 -30.01 -4.08
C ASP A 279 1.92 -29.42 -4.34
N GLU A 280 1.35 -29.69 -5.51
CA GLU A 280 0.09 -29.08 -5.93
C GLU A 280 -1.08 -29.44 -4.98
N ALA A 281 -1.16 -30.70 -4.55
CA ALA A 281 -2.19 -31.15 -3.61
C ALA A 281 -2.03 -30.49 -2.23
N GLY A 282 -0.79 -30.43 -1.70
CA GLY A 282 -0.49 -29.79 -0.43
C GLY A 282 -0.72 -28.28 -0.46
N TYR A 283 -0.42 -27.62 -1.57
CA TYR A 283 -0.70 -26.20 -1.77
C TYR A 283 -2.21 -25.92 -1.80
N ARG A 284 -2.99 -26.71 -2.53
CA ARG A 284 -4.46 -26.58 -2.56
C ARG A 284 -5.10 -26.79 -1.20
N GLN A 285 -4.62 -27.76 -0.42
CA GLN A 285 -5.10 -27.95 0.95
C GLN A 285 -4.76 -26.74 1.83
N TRP A 286 -3.52 -26.24 1.75
CA TRP A 286 -3.10 -25.05 2.49
C TRP A 286 -3.97 -23.83 2.16
N LEU A 287 -4.34 -23.63 0.89
CA LEU A 287 -5.23 -22.52 0.49
C LEU A 287 -6.62 -22.64 1.12
N ARG A 288 -7.21 -23.84 1.18
CA ARG A 288 -8.51 -24.05 1.84
C ARG A 288 -8.44 -23.79 3.34
N ASP A 289 -7.37 -24.26 3.99
CA ASP A 289 -7.14 -24.03 5.41
C ASP A 289 -6.98 -22.53 5.70
N ALA A 290 -6.19 -21.82 4.87
CA ALA A 290 -6.01 -20.37 4.97
C ALA A 290 -7.31 -19.59 4.72
N LEU A 291 -8.13 -20.01 3.76
CA LEU A 291 -9.46 -19.41 3.52
C LEU A 291 -10.38 -19.58 4.72
N ALA A 292 -10.42 -20.78 5.31
CA ALA A 292 -11.22 -21.05 6.49
C ALA A 292 -10.78 -20.18 7.68
N GLU A 293 -9.47 -20.05 7.91
CA GLU A 293 -8.90 -19.20 8.95
C GLU A 293 -9.21 -17.72 8.71
N ALA A 294 -9.05 -17.24 7.48
CA ALA A 294 -9.38 -15.86 7.09
C ALA A 294 -10.86 -15.54 7.37
N LYS A 295 -11.78 -16.42 6.97
CA LYS A 295 -13.22 -16.26 7.23
C LYS A 295 -13.53 -16.20 8.72
N GLU A 296 -12.90 -17.06 9.53
CA GLU A 296 -13.07 -17.06 10.98
C GLU A 296 -12.53 -15.76 11.61
N ALA A 297 -11.37 -15.30 11.17
CA ALA A 297 -10.75 -14.07 11.64
C ALA A 297 -11.61 -12.84 11.30
N SER A 298 -12.05 -12.70 10.05
CA SER A 298 -12.94 -11.59 9.63
C SER A 298 -14.26 -11.60 10.40
N MET A 299 -14.85 -12.77 10.64
CA MET A 299 -16.08 -12.88 11.43
C MET A 299 -15.87 -12.51 12.89
N ARG A 300 -14.72 -12.86 13.47
CA ARG A 300 -14.33 -12.46 14.83
C ARG A 300 -14.16 -10.95 14.93
N GLU A 301 -13.43 -10.34 14.01
CA GLU A 301 -13.24 -8.88 13.96
C GLU A 301 -14.57 -8.13 13.80
N LEU A 302 -15.44 -8.60 12.91
CA LEU A 302 -16.78 -8.03 12.73
C LEU A 302 -17.61 -8.15 14.01
N THR A 303 -17.54 -9.29 14.70
CA THR A 303 -18.25 -9.51 15.97
C THR A 303 -17.72 -8.61 17.07
N GLU A 304 -16.39 -8.43 17.16
CA GLU A 304 -15.77 -7.51 18.10
C GLU A 304 -16.18 -6.07 17.82
N TRP A 305 -16.18 -5.65 16.55
CA TRP A 305 -16.57 -4.31 16.13
C TRP A 305 -18.05 -4.03 16.45
N LEU A 306 -18.97 -4.91 16.05
CA LEU A 306 -20.40 -4.79 16.35
C LEU A 306 -20.71 -4.91 17.86
N GLY A 307 -19.92 -5.71 18.59
CA GLY A 307 -20.04 -5.87 20.04
C GLY A 307 -19.57 -4.63 20.82
N VAL A 308 -18.59 -3.90 20.29
CA VAL A 308 -18.13 -2.61 20.83
C VAL A 308 -19.21 -1.53 20.61
N ASP A 309 -19.88 -1.51 19.46
CA ASP A 309 -20.96 -0.56 19.19
C ASP A 309 -22.19 -0.76 20.09
N ALA A 310 -22.54 -2.00 20.43
CA ALA A 310 -23.62 -2.28 21.38
C ALA A 310 -23.30 -1.78 22.81
N ALA A 311 -22.02 -1.79 23.21
CA ALA A 311 -21.58 -1.26 24.50
C ALA A 311 -21.56 0.28 24.53
N ILE A 312 -21.22 0.93 23.41
CA ILE A 312 -21.24 2.39 23.26
C ILE A 312 -22.70 2.90 23.25
N ALA A 313 -23.60 2.25 22.50
CA ALA A 313 -25.02 2.58 22.49
C ALA A 313 -25.69 2.42 23.87
N SER A 314 -25.25 1.45 24.68
CA SER A 314 -25.75 1.27 26.05
C SER A 314 -25.23 2.32 27.06
N GLN A 315 -24.13 3.02 26.77
CA GLN A 315 -23.62 4.10 27.63
C GLN A 315 -24.26 5.46 27.31
N GLU A 316 -24.56 5.74 26.04
CA GLU A 316 -25.24 6.99 25.66
C GLU A 316 -26.73 7.02 26.09
N GLY A 317 -27.37 5.86 26.24
CA GLY A 317 -28.73 5.74 26.79
C GLY A 317 -28.86 5.94 28.32
N LYS A 318 -27.75 6.08 29.05
CA LYS A 318 -27.74 6.32 30.52
C LYS A 318 -27.41 7.76 30.92
N VAL A 319 -27.16 8.64 29.95
CA VAL A 319 -26.96 10.09 30.16
C VAL A 319 -28.09 10.86 29.47
N ARG A 320 -29.34 10.60 29.89
CA ARG A 320 -30.49 11.49 29.70
C ARG A 320 -31.45 11.35 30.87
#